data_AF-A0A508AMR2-F1
#
_entry.id   AF-A0A508AMR2-F1
#
_cell.length_a   1.000
_cell.length_b   1.000
_cell.length_c   1.000
_cell.angle_alpha   90.00
_cell.angle_beta   90.00
_cell.angle_gamma   90.00
#
_symmetry.space_group_name_H-M   'P 1'
#
loop_
_entity.id
_entity.type
_entity.pdbx_description
1 polymer ?
#
loop_
_entity_poly.entity_id
_entity_poly.type
_entity_poly.pdbx_seq_one_letter_code
_entity_poly.pdbx_strand_id
1 'polypeptide(L)'
;ALGRALGGVAAAAIDVSDGLLADLDHVCAASGVGMRIALDALPASDALLAACDAAARTGFQTGGGDDYELAFTTPPDADAAVRAAALGAGVAVTRIGEVVTGERVRLFDDSGREWMPTARGYAHFAAND
;
A
#
# COMPACT_ATOMS: atom_id res chain seq x y z
N ALA A 1 -16.03 0.85 8.27
CA ALA A 1 -16.17 -0.22 9.29
C ALA A 1 -14.81 -0.82 9.64
N LEU A 2 -14.01 -1.24 8.65
CA LEU A 2 -12.69 -1.86 8.84
C LEU A 2 -11.73 -1.03 9.71
N GLY A 3 -11.55 0.27 9.44
CA GLY A 3 -10.64 1.11 10.22
C GLY A 3 -10.95 1.15 11.73
N ARG A 4 -12.23 1.08 12.12
CA ARG A 4 -12.62 0.95 13.54
C ARG A 4 -12.31 -0.44 14.09
N ALA A 5 -12.55 -1.48 13.30
CA ALA A 5 -12.29 -2.88 13.69
C ALA A 5 -10.79 -3.19 13.82
N LEU A 6 -9.93 -2.44 13.13
CA LEU A 6 -8.48 -2.52 13.26
C LEU A 6 -7.92 -1.77 14.49
N GLY A 7 -8.76 -1.05 15.25
CA GLY A 7 -8.35 -0.39 16.48
C GLY A 7 -7.83 -1.41 17.50
N GLY A 8 -6.55 -1.30 17.86
CA GLY A 8 -5.86 -2.25 18.74
C GLY A 8 -5.30 -3.49 18.04
N VAL A 9 -5.47 -3.62 16.72
CA VAL A 9 -4.89 -4.67 15.87
C VAL A 9 -3.77 -4.11 15.00
N ALA A 10 -4.02 -2.97 14.34
CA ALA A 10 -3.05 -2.29 13.51
C ALA A 10 -2.02 -1.53 14.36
N ALA A 11 -0.76 -1.57 13.95
CA ALA A 11 0.32 -0.79 14.54
C ALA A 11 0.34 0.64 13.96
N ALA A 12 0.09 0.78 12.66
CA ALA A 12 -0.11 2.06 11.98
C ALA A 12 -1.14 1.88 10.85
N ALA A 13 -1.83 2.96 10.49
CA ALA A 13 -2.76 2.98 9.36
C ALA A 13 -2.81 4.37 8.74
N ILE A 14 -3.05 4.44 7.43
CA ILE A 14 -3.23 5.66 6.64
C ILE A 14 -4.24 5.40 5.52
N ASP A 15 -5.01 6.41 5.12
CA ASP A 15 -5.78 6.30 3.88
C ASP A 15 -4.88 6.51 2.67
N VAL A 16 -5.26 5.90 1.54
CA VAL A 16 -4.53 6.05 0.27
C VAL A 16 -5.29 7.07 -0.57
N SER A 17 -4.79 8.29 -0.64
CA SER A 17 -5.43 9.40 -1.35
C SER A 17 -4.49 10.05 -2.36
N ASP A 18 -3.23 10.29 -2.01
CA ASP A 18 -2.21 10.82 -2.92
C ASP A 18 -1.46 9.71 -3.65
N GLY A 19 -1.61 8.47 -3.17
CA GLY A 19 -1.18 7.24 -3.80
C GLY A 19 -0.33 6.38 -2.88
N LEU A 20 -0.37 5.07 -3.11
CA LEU A 20 0.12 4.08 -2.15
C LEU A 20 1.54 4.36 -1.67
N LEU A 21 2.45 4.70 -2.58
CA LEU A 21 3.84 5.00 -2.25
C LEU A 21 4.00 6.28 -1.43
N ALA A 22 3.31 7.36 -1.81
CA ALA A 22 3.37 8.64 -1.10
C ALA A 22 2.84 8.49 0.33
N ASP A 23 1.67 7.87 0.47
CA ASP A 23 1.02 7.71 1.77
C ASP A 23 1.78 6.74 2.68
N LEU A 24 2.30 5.63 2.15
CA LEU A 24 3.13 4.73 2.95
C LEU A 24 4.52 5.31 3.27
N ASP A 25 5.06 6.22 2.45
CA ASP A 25 6.28 6.96 2.80
C ASP A 25 6.02 7.88 4.01
N HIS A 26 4.83 8.46 4.17
CA HIS A 26 4.46 9.18 5.39
C HIS A 26 4.50 8.27 6.63
N VAL A 27 4.01 7.04 6.53
CA VAL A 27 4.07 6.05 7.62
C VAL A 27 5.52 5.66 7.93
N CYS A 28 6.34 5.44 6.90
CA CYS A 28 7.76 5.13 7.04
C CYS A 28 8.49 6.25 7.81
N ALA A 29 8.31 7.50 7.38
CA ALA A 29 8.94 8.67 7.99
C ALA A 29 8.51 8.88 9.44
N ALA A 30 7.20 8.77 9.73
CA ALA A 30 6.68 8.94 11.09
C ALA A 30 7.12 7.82 12.04
N SER A 31 7.42 6.62 11.52
CA SER A 31 7.75 5.44 12.33
C SER A 31 9.25 5.11 12.38
N GLY A 32 10.08 5.76 11.55
CA GLY A 32 11.51 5.45 11.45
C GLY A 32 11.80 4.05 10.87
N VAL A 33 10.99 3.62 9.91
CA VAL A 33 11.09 2.29 9.25
C VAL A 33 11.02 2.42 7.73
N GLY A 34 11.37 1.36 7.03
CA GLY A 34 11.09 1.19 5.61
C GLY A 34 10.03 0.13 5.38
N MET A 35 9.59 -0.01 4.13
CA MET A 35 8.71 -1.11 3.73
C MET A 35 9.19 -1.74 2.44
N ARG A 36 9.02 -3.06 2.35
CA ARG A 36 9.29 -3.85 1.15
C ARG A 36 7.95 -4.39 0.64
N ILE A 37 7.54 -3.95 -0.53
CA ILE A 37 6.27 -4.32 -1.17
C ILE A 37 6.55 -5.18 -2.40
N ALA A 38 5.76 -6.24 -2.54
CA ALA A 38 5.79 -7.14 -3.70
C ALA A 38 4.76 -6.64 -4.72
N LEU A 39 5.21 -6.33 -5.94
CA LEU A 39 4.36 -5.76 -7.00
C LEU A 39 3.24 -6.70 -7.42
N ASP A 40 3.53 -8.00 -7.49
CA ASP A 40 2.59 -9.07 -7.82
C ASP A 40 1.52 -9.29 -6.74
N ALA A 41 1.75 -8.80 -5.52
CA ALA A 41 0.77 -8.86 -4.44
C ALA A 41 -0.22 -7.67 -4.44
N LEU A 42 0.01 -6.63 -5.26
CA LEU A 42 -0.86 -5.46 -5.29
C LEU A 42 -2.25 -5.82 -5.86
N PRO A 43 -3.35 -5.48 -5.17
CA PRO A 43 -4.69 -5.79 -5.64
C PRO A 43 -5.03 -4.96 -6.88
N ALA A 44 -5.77 -5.56 -7.81
CA ALA A 44 -6.32 -4.88 -8.97
C ALA A 44 -7.79 -5.25 -9.12
N SER A 45 -8.63 -4.26 -9.43
CA SER A 45 -10.03 -4.52 -9.80
C SER A 45 -10.11 -5.12 -11.20
N ASP A 46 -11.21 -5.83 -11.50
CA ASP A 46 -11.45 -6.38 -12.83
C ASP A 46 -11.44 -5.30 -13.91
N ALA A 47 -11.93 -4.09 -13.59
CA ALA A 47 -11.92 -2.97 -14.50
C ALA A 47 -10.49 -2.51 -14.83
N LEU A 48 -9.61 -2.42 -13.82
CA LEU A 48 -8.21 -2.05 -14.02
C LEU A 48 -7.46 -3.13 -14.82
N LEU A 49 -7.75 -4.41 -14.55
CA LEU A 49 -7.20 -5.53 -15.31
C LEU A 49 -7.62 -5.51 -16.78
N ALA A 50 -8.87 -5.13 -17.06
CA ALA A 50 -9.41 -5.08 -18.43
C ALA A 50 -8.94 -3.83 -19.20
N ALA A 51 -8.72 -2.71 -18.52
CA ALA A 51 -8.42 -1.41 -19.15
C ALA A 51 -6.92 -1.17 -19.38
N CYS A 52 -6.04 -1.80 -18.59
CA CYS A 52 -4.61 -1.49 -18.59
C CYS A 52 -3.74 -2.74 -18.80
N ASP A 53 -2.65 -2.56 -19.56
CA ASP A 53 -1.57 -3.54 -19.56
C ASP A 53 -0.86 -3.57 -18.20
N ALA A 54 0.09 -4.51 -18.05
CA ALA A 54 0.79 -4.68 -16.78
C ALA A 54 1.58 -3.44 -16.35
N ALA A 55 2.20 -2.72 -17.28
CA ALA A 55 3.04 -1.56 -16.94
C ALA A 55 2.19 -0.37 -16.50
N ALA A 56 1.14 -0.04 -17.25
CA ALA A 56 0.20 1.01 -16.90
C ALA A 56 -0.51 0.70 -15.58
N ARG A 57 -0.93 -0.56 -15.39
CA ARG A 57 -1.56 -1.02 -14.15
C ARG A 57 -0.66 -0.83 -12.94
N THR A 58 0.61 -1.25 -13.01
CA THR A 58 1.57 -1.05 -11.91
C THR A 58 1.74 0.43 -11.57
N GLY A 59 1.75 1.31 -12.59
CA GLY A 59 1.77 2.76 -12.38
C GLY A 59 0.59 3.25 -11.53
N PHE A 60 -0.63 2.85 -11.90
CA PHE A 60 -1.84 3.21 -11.13
C PHE A 60 -1.85 2.62 -9.73
N GLN A 61 -1.51 1.34 -9.55
CA GLN A 61 -1.52 0.69 -8.24
C GLN A 61 -0.49 1.26 -7.24
N THR A 62 0.59 1.87 -7.74
CA THR A 62 1.70 2.31 -6.88
C THR A 62 1.68 3.81 -6.62
N GLY A 63 1.43 4.62 -7.64
CA GLY A 63 1.46 6.09 -7.55
C GLY A 63 0.21 6.78 -8.10
N GLY A 64 -0.81 6.02 -8.51
CA GLY A 64 -2.16 6.58 -8.68
C GLY A 64 -2.75 6.92 -7.30
N GLY A 65 -3.60 7.93 -7.25
CA GLY A 65 -4.32 8.37 -6.06
C GLY A 65 -5.84 8.28 -6.26
N ASP A 66 -6.59 8.92 -5.35
CA ASP A 66 -8.06 8.87 -5.27
C ASP A 66 -8.64 7.46 -5.04
N ASP A 67 -7.86 6.53 -4.47
CA ASP A 67 -8.35 5.19 -4.12
C ASP A 67 -9.27 5.22 -2.89
N TYR A 68 -8.95 6.06 -1.89
CA TYR A 68 -9.59 6.13 -0.57
C TYR A 68 -9.68 4.78 0.15
N GLU A 69 -8.73 3.89 -0.14
CA GLU A 69 -8.52 2.61 0.53
C GLU A 69 -7.72 2.79 1.82
N LEU A 70 -7.72 1.78 2.70
CA LEU A 70 -6.95 1.81 3.95
C LEU A 70 -5.68 0.96 3.84
N ALA A 71 -4.51 1.60 3.93
CA ALA A 71 -3.24 0.91 4.09
C ALA A 71 -2.86 0.85 5.58
N PHE A 72 -2.38 -0.31 6.05
CA PHE A 72 -2.03 -0.48 7.46
C PHE A 72 -0.95 -1.55 7.67
N THR A 73 -0.31 -1.50 8.83
CA THR A 73 0.69 -2.48 9.28
C THR A 73 0.21 -3.22 10.51
N THR A 74 0.61 -4.47 10.68
CA THR A 74 0.30 -5.27 11.87
C THR A 74 1.51 -6.09 12.31
N PRO A 75 1.56 -6.49 13.60
CA PRO A 75 2.42 -7.58 14.04
C PRO A 75 2.16 -8.88 13.23
N PRO A 76 3.17 -9.75 13.05
CA PRO A 76 3.02 -10.99 12.27
C PRO A 76 1.97 -11.97 12.83
N ASP A 77 1.70 -11.94 14.13
CA ASP A 77 0.74 -12.80 14.83
C ASP A 77 -0.71 -12.28 14.79
N ALA A 78 -0.94 -11.09 14.22
CA ALA A 78 -2.25 -10.47 14.13
C ALA A 78 -3.12 -10.94 12.93
N ASP A 79 -2.62 -11.83 12.07
CA ASP A 79 -3.32 -12.25 10.83
C ASP A 79 -4.75 -12.74 11.07
N ALA A 80 -4.97 -13.55 12.13
CA ALA A 80 -6.30 -14.03 12.48
C ALA A 80 -7.25 -12.89 12.88
N ALA A 81 -6.76 -11.90 13.62
CA ALA A 81 -7.54 -10.73 14.03
C ALA A 81 -7.86 -9.83 12.83
N VAL A 82 -6.92 -9.64 11.92
CA VAL A 82 -7.12 -8.90 10.66
C VAL A 82 -8.19 -9.57 9.81
N ARG A 83 -8.12 -10.90 9.63
CA ARG A 83 -9.13 -11.65 8.86
C ARG A 83 -10.52 -11.55 9.49
N ALA A 84 -10.62 -11.63 10.80
CA ALA A 84 -11.88 -11.46 11.51
C ALA A 84 -12.45 -10.04 11.33
N ALA A 85 -11.61 -9.01 11.43
CA ALA A 85 -11.99 -7.61 11.22
C ALA A 85 -12.44 -7.36 9.77
N ALA A 86 -11.70 -7.89 8.79
CA ALA A 86 -12.02 -7.81 7.36
C ALA A 86 -13.36 -8.46 7.04
N LEU A 87 -13.58 -9.70 7.52
CA LEU A 87 -14.83 -10.42 7.36
C LEU A 87 -16.01 -9.67 8.00
N GLY A 88 -15.85 -9.20 9.23
CA GLY A 88 -16.90 -8.44 9.92
C GLY A 88 -17.22 -7.11 9.25
N ALA A 89 -16.24 -6.49 8.57
CA ALA A 89 -16.43 -5.27 7.79
C ALA A 89 -16.96 -5.52 6.37
N GLY A 90 -16.92 -6.77 5.88
CA GLY A 90 -17.28 -7.11 4.49
C GLY A 90 -16.31 -6.55 3.45
N VAL A 91 -15.03 -6.37 3.80
CA VAL A 91 -14.01 -5.77 2.93
C VAL A 91 -12.86 -6.76 2.74
N ALA A 92 -12.37 -6.89 1.51
CA ALA A 92 -11.19 -7.70 1.21
C ALA A 92 -9.93 -7.00 1.74
N VAL A 93 -9.00 -7.77 2.31
CA VAL A 93 -7.69 -7.27 2.76
C VAL A 93 -6.62 -8.12 2.11
N THR A 94 -5.61 -7.47 1.54
CA THR A 94 -4.49 -8.11 0.88
C THR A 94 -3.20 -7.72 1.59
N ARG A 95 -2.40 -8.72 1.97
CA ARG A 95 -1.03 -8.47 2.43
C ARG A 95 -0.15 -8.23 1.21
N ILE A 96 0.41 -7.02 1.11
CA ILE A 96 1.22 -6.60 -0.05
C ILE A 96 2.74 -6.58 0.23
N GLY A 97 3.16 -6.81 1.47
CA GLY A 97 4.58 -6.67 1.82
C GLY A 97 4.88 -6.85 3.31
N GLU A 98 5.95 -6.20 3.73
CA GLU A 98 6.47 -6.23 5.10
C GLU A 98 7.18 -4.92 5.48
N VAL A 99 7.18 -4.63 6.78
CA VAL A 99 7.96 -3.54 7.38
C VAL A 99 9.39 -4.02 7.61
N VAL A 100 10.37 -3.19 7.27
CA VAL A 100 11.81 -3.50 7.35
C VAL A 100 12.58 -2.31 7.92
N THR A 101 13.85 -2.52 8.27
CA THR A 101 14.76 -1.38 8.52
C THR A 101 14.94 -0.56 7.24
N GLY A 102 14.83 0.77 7.36
CA GLY A 102 14.95 1.71 6.26
C GLY A 102 14.19 3.00 6.58
N GLU A 103 13.94 3.82 5.56
CA GLU A 103 13.30 5.13 5.72
C GLU A 103 12.16 5.37 4.72
N ARG A 104 11.92 4.44 3.79
CA ARG A 104 10.95 4.57 2.71
C ARG A 104 10.44 3.24 2.18
N VAL A 105 9.40 3.31 1.35
CA VAL A 105 8.85 2.17 0.63
C VAL A 105 9.70 1.84 -0.61
N ARG A 106 9.99 0.55 -0.78
CA ARG A 106 10.65 -0.04 -1.96
C ARG A 106 9.78 -1.14 -2.56
N LEU A 107 9.74 -1.16 -3.89
CA LEU A 107 8.92 -2.09 -4.68
C LEU A 107 9.81 -3.16 -5.29
N PHE A 108 9.33 -4.40 -5.32
CA PHE A 108 10.06 -5.52 -5.91
C PHE A 108 9.16 -6.34 -6.80
N ASP A 109 9.69 -6.77 -7.95
CA ASP A 109 9.03 -7.72 -8.83
C ASP A 109 9.12 -9.16 -8.31
N ASP A 110 8.49 -10.08 -9.02
CA ASP A 110 8.46 -11.52 -8.72
C ASP A 110 9.85 -12.19 -8.73
N SER A 111 10.81 -11.60 -9.43
CA SER A 111 12.22 -12.01 -9.44
C SER A 111 13.01 -11.49 -8.24
N GLY A 112 12.39 -10.63 -7.41
CA GLY A 112 13.02 -9.98 -6.27
C GLY A 112 13.87 -8.77 -6.64
N ARG A 113 13.82 -8.32 -7.89
CA ARG A 113 14.53 -7.12 -8.36
C ARG A 113 13.76 -5.88 -7.94
N GLU A 114 14.49 -4.86 -7.47
CA GLU A 114 13.89 -3.59 -7.10
C GLU A 114 13.37 -2.87 -8.35
N TRP A 115 12.11 -2.46 -8.30
CA TRP A 115 11.43 -1.73 -9.37
C TRP A 115 11.36 -0.24 -9.01
N MET A 116 11.68 0.61 -9.99
CA MET A 116 11.74 2.05 -9.81
C MET A 116 10.47 2.73 -10.35
N PRO A 117 9.66 3.38 -9.50
CA PRO A 117 8.51 4.15 -9.95
C PRO A 117 8.94 5.40 -10.72
N THR A 118 8.18 5.76 -11.74
CA THR A 118 8.31 7.05 -12.43
C THR A 118 7.70 8.20 -11.63
N ALA A 119 6.67 7.92 -10.82
CA ALA A 119 6.05 8.85 -9.88
C ALA A 119 5.68 8.11 -8.59
N ARG A 120 5.73 8.79 -7.44
CA ARG A 120 5.37 8.19 -6.14
C ARG A 120 3.95 8.53 -5.69
N GLY A 121 3.32 9.52 -6.30
CA GLY A 121 2.00 9.99 -5.92
C GLY A 121 1.77 11.41 -6.41
N TYR A 122 0.63 11.97 -6.03
CA TYR A 122 0.25 13.34 -6.33
C TYR A 122 0.98 14.36 -5.42
N ALA A 123 1.29 15.54 -5.96
CA ALA A 123 1.79 16.67 -5.20
C ALA A 123 1.28 17.97 -5.84
N HIS A 124 0.57 18.79 -5.05
CA HIS A 124 -0.07 20.03 -5.53
C HIS A 124 0.87 21.02 -6.23
N PHE A 125 2.10 21.13 -5.73
CA PHE A 125 3.12 22.06 -6.24
C PHE A 125 4.43 21.33 -6.46
N ALA A 126 4.38 20.20 -7.19
CA ALA A 126 5.59 19.47 -7.57
C ALA A 126 6.61 20.45 -8.16
N ALA A 127 7.82 20.47 -7.59
CA ALA A 127 8.90 21.29 -8.10
C ALA A 127 9.23 20.81 -9.53
N ASN A 128 9.04 21.68 -10.51
CA ASN A 128 9.61 21.47 -11.84
C ASN A 128 11.10 21.80 -11.72
N ASP A 129 11.95 20.78 -11.63
CA ASP A 129 13.37 20.91 -11.93
C ASP A 129 13.60 20.83 -13.46
#